data_AF-A0A1J3JRL2-F1
#
_entry.id   AF-A0A1J3JRL2-F1
#
_cell.length_a   1.000
_cell.length_b   1.000
_cell.length_c   1.000
_cell.angle_alpha   90.00
_cell.angle_beta   90.00
_cell.angle_gamma   90.00
#
_symmetry.space_group_name_H-M   'P 1'
#
loop_
_entity.id
_entity.type
_entity.pdbx_description
1 polymer ?
#
loop_
_entity_poly.entity_id
_entity_poly.type
_entity_poly.pdbx_seq_one_letter_code
_entity_poly.pdbx_strand_id
1 'polypeptide(L)'
;DVVAPSYVQVNKSTGEKVELDFFNSFARENSDPESILENCFIDDWEGFQTLTGSTLAKKLLVNPSEHPLFYIEPPLSSKEYRQKLIELFFE
;
A
#
# COMPACT_ATOMS: atom_id res chain seq x y z
N ASP A 1 -7.18 -13.54 -8.39
CA ASP A 1 -7.45 -12.61 -7.27
C ASP A 1 -6.28 -12.62 -6.30
N VAL A 2 -5.37 -11.66 -6.46
CA VAL A 2 -4.31 -11.40 -5.47
C VAL A 2 -4.87 -10.31 -4.57
N VAL A 3 -5.18 -10.66 -3.32
CA VAL A 3 -5.49 -9.66 -2.29
C VAL A 3 -4.17 -9.00 -1.93
N ALA A 4 -3.98 -7.74 -2.31
CA ALA A 4 -2.83 -6.97 -1.84
C ALA A 4 -2.90 -6.88 -0.30
N PRO A 5 -1.78 -7.05 0.42
CA PRO A 5 -1.77 -6.94 1.88
C PRO A 5 -2.33 -5.57 2.30
N SER A 6 -3.37 -5.50 3.11
CA SER A 6 -3.87 -4.22 3.65
C SER A 6 -3.07 -3.74 4.87
N TYR A 7 -1.87 -4.29 5.07
CA TYR A 7 -1.06 -4.07 6.26
C TYR A 7 0.39 -3.76 5.89
N VAL A 8 0.98 -2.86 6.66
CA VAL A 8 2.42 -2.65 6.75
C VAL A 8 2.88 -3.08 8.13
N GLN A 9 4.16 -3.36 8.30
CA GLN A 9 4.75 -3.48 9.63
C GLN A 9 5.50 -2.19 9.96
N VAL A 10 5.26 -1.67 11.16
CA VAL A 10 5.78 -0.38 11.63
C VAL A 10 6.79 -0.63 12.73
N ASN A 11 8.02 -0.18 12.54
CA ASN A 11 9.05 -0.27 13.56
C ASN A 11 8.71 0.63 14.74
N LYS A 12 8.60 0.07 15.95
CA LYS A 12 8.16 0.81 17.15
C LYS A 12 9.13 1.91 17.59
N SER A 13 10.40 1.82 17.18
CA SER A 13 11.44 2.77 17.56
C SER A 13 11.68 3.87 16.54
N THR A 14 11.52 3.58 15.25
CA THR A 14 11.82 4.53 14.17
C THR A 14 10.58 5.04 13.44
N GLY A 15 9.43 4.38 13.61
CA GLY A 15 8.23 4.63 12.81
C GLY A 15 8.35 4.17 11.35
N GLU A 16 9.46 3.52 10.98
CA GLU A 16 9.68 3.04 9.61
C GLU A 16 8.62 2.01 9.22
N LYS A 17 7.96 2.25 8.09
CA LYS A 17 6.97 1.35 7.51
C LYS A 17 7.65 0.50 6.44
N VAL A 18 7.48 -0.81 6.55
CA VAL A 18 7.87 -1.74 5.48
C VAL A 18 6.70 -2.68 5.18
N GLU A 19 6.70 -3.24 3.98
CA GLU A 19 5.67 -4.21 3.59
C GLU A 19 5.61 -5.38 4.58
N LEU A 20 4.39 -5.74 5.00
CA LEU A 20 4.11 -7.03 5.62
C LEU A 20 3.79 -8.03 4.51
N ASP A 21 4.71 -8.95 4.23
CA ASP A 21 4.58 -9.86 3.10
C ASP A 21 3.53 -10.94 3.35
N PHE A 22 2.74 -11.26 2.33
CA PHE A 22 1.70 -12.30 2.40
C PHE A 22 2.28 -13.66 2.79
N PHE A 23 3.48 -13.99 2.31
CA PHE A 23 4.16 -15.25 2.64
C PHE A 23 4.93 -15.19 3.97
N ASN A 24 5.08 -14.00 4.56
CA ASN A 24 5.72 -13.80 5.85
C ASN A 24 4.87 -12.85 6.71
N SER A 25 3.73 -13.37 7.16
CA SER A 25 2.69 -12.64 7.90
C SER A 25 3.07 -12.29 9.33
N PHE A 26 4.30 -12.57 9.75
CA PHE A 26 4.80 -12.22 11.08
C PHE A 26 5.56 -10.90 10.98
N ALA A 27 5.16 -9.92 11.80
CA ALA A 27 5.92 -8.70 11.95
C ALA A 27 7.35 -9.04 12.43
N ARG A 28 8.34 -8.29 11.92
CA ARG A 28 9.72 -8.36 12.39
C ARG A 28 9.79 -8.02 13.88
N GLU A 29 10.86 -8.46 14.52
CA GLU A 29 11.16 -8.05 15.88
C GLU A 29 11.10 -6.51 16.00
N ASN A 30 10.54 -6.02 17.12
CA ASN A 30 10.32 -4.59 17.36
C ASN A 30 9.44 -3.88 16.32
N SER A 31 8.55 -4.61 15.63
CA SER A 31 7.57 -4.05 14.71
C SER A 31 6.17 -4.55 15.01
N ASP A 32 5.16 -3.74 14.76
CA ASP A 32 3.74 -4.13 14.84
C ASP A 32 3.08 -4.05 13.46
N PRO A 33 2.14 -4.96 13.14
CA PRO A 33 1.34 -4.83 11.93
C PRO A 33 0.29 -3.73 12.11
N GLU A 34 0.22 -2.80 11.15
CA GLU A 34 -0.78 -1.72 11.11
C GLU A 34 -1.55 -1.77 9.79
N SER A 35 -2.87 -1.60 9.87
CA SER A 35 -3.72 -1.54 8.68
C SER A 35 -3.51 -0.21 7.98
N ILE A 36 -3.37 -0.23 6.65
CA ILE A 36 -3.36 1.00 5.85
C ILE A 36 -4.76 1.51 5.54
N LEU A 37 -5.78 0.71 5.87
CA LEU A 37 -7.17 0.99 5.58
C LEU A 37 -7.96 1.33 6.85
N GLU A 38 -8.82 2.33 6.75
CA GLU A 38 -9.92 2.62 7.69
C GLU A 38 -11.24 2.64 6.91
N ASN A 39 -12.26 1.89 7.37
CA ASN A 39 -13.56 1.80 6.69
C ASN A 39 -13.49 1.48 5.18
N CYS A 40 -12.52 0.64 4.78
CA CYS A 40 -12.19 0.30 3.39
C CYS A 40 -11.58 1.45 2.55
N PHE A 41 -11.31 2.60 3.14
CA PHE A 41 -10.56 3.69 2.51
C PHE A 41 -9.10 3.66 2.93
N ILE A 42 -8.21 4.16 2.07
CA ILE A 42 -6.82 4.37 2.46
C ILE A 42 -6.77 5.52 3.46
N ASP A 43 -6.32 5.21 4.66
CA ASP A 43 -6.07 6.18 5.73
C ASP A 43 -4.56 6.45 5.86
N ASP A 44 -3.76 5.38 5.80
CA ASP A 44 -2.30 5.48 5.74
C ASP A 44 -1.78 5.47 4.30
N TRP A 45 -1.65 6.66 3.73
CA TRP A 45 -1.16 6.84 2.37
C TRP A 45 0.31 6.50 2.19
N GLU A 46 1.15 6.72 3.21
CA GLU A 46 2.57 6.37 3.18
C GLU A 46 2.75 4.85 3.23
N GLY A 47 1.96 4.17 4.06
CA GLY A 47 1.89 2.70 4.07
C GLY A 47 1.42 2.14 2.73
N PHE A 48 0.42 2.76 2.11
CA PHE A 48 -0.04 2.39 0.77
C PHE A 48 1.04 2.59 -0.31
N GLN A 49 1.81 3.68 -0.26
CA GLN A 49 2.98 3.89 -1.13
C GLN A 49 4.03 2.80 -0.95
N THR A 50 4.36 2.48 0.30
CA THR A 50 5.33 1.44 0.65
C THR A 50 4.92 0.09 0.08
N LEU A 51 3.65 -0.26 0.25
CA LEU A 51 3.07 -1.51 -0.23
C LEU A 51 3.05 -1.59 -1.76
N THR A 52 2.50 -0.58 -2.41
CA THR A 52 2.34 -0.54 -3.88
C THR A 52 3.70 -0.47 -4.57
N GLY A 53 4.62 0.35 -4.06
CA GLY A 53 6.00 0.43 -4.56
C GLY A 53 6.72 -0.92 -4.46
N SER A 54 6.62 -1.62 -3.32
CA SER A 54 7.19 -2.96 -3.18
C SER A 54 6.52 -3.98 -4.12
N THR A 55 5.19 -3.95 -4.22
CA THR A 55 4.44 -4.86 -5.10
C THR A 55 4.80 -4.67 -6.56
N LEU A 56 4.78 -3.43 -7.06
CA LEU A 56 5.04 -3.12 -8.46
C LEU A 56 6.50 -3.38 -8.82
N ALA A 57 7.44 -2.87 -8.01
CA ALA A 57 8.86 -2.95 -8.33
C ALA A 57 9.51 -4.31 -8.02
N LYS A 58 9.15 -4.98 -6.91
CA LYS A 58 9.83 -6.20 -6.46
C LYS A 58 9.09 -7.49 -6.79
N LYS A 59 7.75 -7.45 -6.83
CA LYS A 59 6.93 -8.65 -7.06
C LYS A 59 6.50 -8.76 -8.52
N LEU A 60 6.01 -7.66 -9.09
CA LEU A 60 5.55 -7.63 -10.48
C LEU A 60 6.65 -7.23 -11.46
N LEU A 61 7.72 -6.59 -10.98
CA LEU A 61 8.85 -6.11 -11.80
C LEU A 61 8.39 -5.15 -12.92
N VAL A 62 7.42 -4.29 -12.62
CA VAL A 62 6.81 -3.33 -13.56
C VAL A 62 7.10 -1.90 -13.16
N ASN A 63 7.32 -1.03 -14.16
CA ASN A 63 7.31 0.42 -13.97
C ASN A 63 5.88 0.95 -14.16
N PRO A 64 5.20 1.44 -13.11
CA PRO A 64 3.81 1.90 -13.20
C PRO A 64 3.61 3.00 -14.26
N SER A 65 4.62 3.85 -14.51
CA SER A 65 4.55 4.89 -15.52
C SER A 65 4.57 4.37 -16.97
N GLU A 66 4.99 3.12 -17.19
CA GLU A 66 5.11 2.49 -18.51
C GLU A 66 3.99 1.48 -18.78
N HIS A 67 3.16 1.18 -17.77
CA HIS A 67 2.13 0.15 -17.86
C HIS A 67 0.75 0.70 -17.45
N PRO A 68 -0.33 0.35 -18.18
CA PRO A 68 -1.66 0.75 -17.77
C PRO A 68 -2.02 0.12 -16.42
N LEU A 69 -2.47 0.95 -15.49
CA LEU A 69 -2.94 0.51 -14.17
C LEU A 69 -4.46 0.51 -14.13
N PHE A 70 -5.04 -0.58 -13.62
CA PHE A 70 -6.46 -0.66 -13.28
C PHE A 70 -6.62 -0.77 -11.77
N TYR A 71 -7.37 0.15 -11.17
CA TYR A 71 -7.62 0.21 -9.73
C TYR A 71 -9.13 0.19 -9.47
N ILE A 72 -9.57 -0.68 -8.55
CA ILE A 72 -10.95 -0.73 -8.07
C ILE A 72 -11.01 0.02 -6.75
N GLU A 73 -11.83 1.07 -6.69
CA GLU A 73 -12.00 1.89 -5.50
C GLU A 73 -13.36 1.66 -4.81
N PRO A 74 -13.49 2.05 -3.52
CA PRO A 74 -14.79 2.04 -2.84
C PRO A 74 -15.84 2.93 -3.55
N PRO A 75 -17.14 2.56 -3.52
CA PRO A 75 -18.19 3.28 -4.24
C PRO A 75 -18.41 4.73 -3.76
N LEU A 76 -17.94 5.06 -2.56
CA LEU A 76 -18.08 6.39 -1.94
C LEU A 76 -16.76 7.19 -1.96
N SER A 77 -15.81 6.83 -2.82
CA SER A 77 -14.58 7.63 -3.03
C SER A 77 -14.89 9.06 -3.46
N SER A 78 -14.31 10.02 -2.75
CA SER A 78 -14.40 11.44 -3.13
C SER A 78 -13.52 11.75 -4.35
N LYS A 79 -13.68 12.94 -4.93
CA LYS A 79 -12.82 13.38 -6.03
C LYS A 79 -11.37 13.53 -5.57
N GLU A 80 -11.17 14.09 -4.38
CA GLU A 80 -9.87 14.34 -3.77
C GLU A 80 -9.13 13.04 -3.50
N TYR A 81 -9.85 12.01 -3.02
CA TYR A 81 -9.32 10.66 -2.84
C TYR A 81 -8.78 10.08 -4.16
N ARG A 82 -9.55 10.20 -5.25
CA ARG A 82 -9.12 9.76 -6.59
C ARG A 82 -7.91 10.54 -7.10
N GLN A 83 -7.86 11.85 -6.88
CA GLN A 83 -6.72 12.66 -7.29
C GLN A 83 -5.44 12.22 -6.59
N LYS A 84 -5.52 12.00 -5.27
CA LYS A 84 -4.39 11.52 -4.49
C LYS A 84 -3.91 10.12 -4.92
N LEU A 85 -4.84 9.23 -5.30
CA LEU A 85 -4.48 7.93 -5.91
C LEU A 85 -3.74 8.10 -7.24
N ILE A 86 -4.20 8.99 -8.11
CA ILE A 86 -3.57 9.25 -9.41
C ILE A 86 -2.17 9.83 -9.24
N GLU A 87 -2.03 10.85 -8.39
CA GLU A 87 -0.73 11.44 -8.04
C GLU A 87 0.23 10.34 -7.57
N LEU A 88 -0.19 9.50 -6.64
CA LEU A 88 0.65 8.44 -6.08
C LEU A 88 1.14 7.42 -7.12
N PHE A 89 0.31 7.06 -8.10
CA PHE A 89 0.68 6.05 -9.10
C PHE A 89 1.51 6.59 -10.26
N PHE A 90 1.42 7.90 -10.55
CA PHE A 90 1.95 8.46 -11.80
C PHE A 90 2.88 9.67 -11.63
N GLU A 91 3.01 10.25 -10.43
CA GLU A 91 3.89 11.39 -10.12
C GLU A 91 4.97 11.00 -9.09
#